data_AF-A0A818A2K2-F1
#
_entry.id   AF-A0A818A2K2-F1
#
_cell.length_a   1.000
_cell.length_b   1.000
_cell.length_c   1.000
_cell.angle_alpha   90.00
_cell.angle_beta   90.00
_cell.angle_gamma   90.00
#
_symmetry.space_group_name_H-M   'P 1'
#
loop_
_entity.id
_entity.type
_entity.pdbx_description
1 polymer ?
#
loop_
_entity_poly.entity_id
_entity_poly.type
_entity_poly.pdbx_seq_one_letter_code
_entity_poly.pdbx_strand_id
1 'polypeptide(L)'
;MYRFFPPETVVGLSLMGFAGYHTIELFLSRVDIRQFIRLRSLAISNVSDSNLNTILRQITTSSLTSLSISSLMIESEDTAALLSSIIAQTNLEELNMTDDCYELY
;
A
#
# COMPACT_ATOMS: atom_id res chain seq x y z
N MET A 1 25.27 4.20 -8.45
CA MET A 1 25.04 2.77 -8.77
C MET A 1 23.73 2.37 -8.09
N TYR A 2 22.62 2.30 -8.82
CA TYR A 2 21.33 1.90 -8.25
C TYR A 2 21.32 0.38 -8.11
N ARG A 3 21.24 -0.14 -6.87
CA ARG A 3 20.98 -1.56 -6.62
C ARG A 3 19.52 -1.82 -6.99
N PHE A 4 19.30 -2.48 -8.12
CA PHE A 4 17.99 -3.00 -8.47
C PHE A 4 17.81 -4.31 -7.70
N PHE A 5 16.86 -4.35 -6.77
CA PHE A 5 16.47 -5.61 -6.14
C PHE A 5 15.54 -6.34 -7.12
N PRO A 6 15.83 -7.61 -7.47
CA PRO A 6 14.91 -8.39 -8.29
C PRO A 6 13.57 -8.48 -7.54
N PRO A 7 12.43 -8.22 -8.20
CA PRO A 7 11.16 -8.12 -7.50
C PRO A 7 10.77 -9.38 -6.73
N GLU A 8 11.21 -10.56 -7.19
CA GLU A 8 10.95 -11.81 -6.48
C GLU A 8 11.63 -11.88 -5.10
N THR A 9 12.63 -11.04 -4.82
CA THR A 9 13.31 -11.01 -3.51
C THR A 9 12.69 -10.03 -2.52
N VAL A 10 11.78 -9.17 -2.98
CA VAL A 10 11.15 -8.16 -2.15
C VAL A 10 10.10 -8.81 -1.25
N VAL A 11 10.34 -8.75 0.06
CA VAL A 11 9.42 -9.27 1.09
C VAL A 11 8.66 -8.17 1.83
N GLY A 12 9.15 -6.93 1.74
CA GLY A 12 8.56 -5.76 2.36
C GLY A 12 8.59 -4.57 1.41
N LEU A 13 7.49 -3.84 1.31
CA LEU A 13 7.38 -2.61 0.53
C LEU A 13 6.82 -1.51 1.42
N SER A 14 7.47 -0.35 1.42
CA SER A 14 7.00 0.83 2.13
C SER A 14 6.88 1.99 1.14
N LEU A 15 5.66 2.49 0.98
CA LEU A 15 5.32 3.60 0.10
C LEU A 15 4.91 4.78 0.97
N MET A 16 5.74 5.82 0.98
CA MET A 16 5.48 7.05 1.74
C MET A 16 5.37 8.21 0.76
N GLY A 17 4.19 8.80 0.68
CA GLY A 17 3.96 10.02 -0.07
C GLY A 17 4.35 11.25 0.76
N PHE A 18 4.74 12.31 0.05
CA PHE A 18 4.94 13.64 0.64
C PHE A 18 4.21 14.64 -0.25
N ALA A 19 3.52 15.60 0.37
CA ALA A 19 2.78 16.62 -0.35
C ALA A 19 3.71 17.36 -1.35
N GLY A 20 3.27 17.49 -2.59
CA GLY A 20 4.03 18.11 -3.68
C GLY A 20 4.98 17.18 -4.44
N TYR A 21 5.11 15.90 -4.06
CA TYR A 21 5.94 14.92 -4.76
C TYR A 21 5.10 13.83 -5.43
N HIS A 22 5.14 13.79 -6.77
CA HIS A 22 4.50 12.75 -7.60
C HIS A 22 5.29 11.42 -7.62
N THR A 23 6.12 11.15 -6.62
CA THR A 23 7.04 9.99 -6.60
C THR A 23 6.28 8.67 -6.56
N ILE A 24 5.18 8.62 -5.80
CA ILE A 24 4.32 7.43 -5.73
C ILE A 24 3.63 7.18 -7.07
N GLU A 25 3.12 8.22 -7.73
CA GLU A 25 2.48 8.11 -9.05
C GLU A 25 3.49 7.64 -10.10
N LEU A 26 4.70 8.21 -10.10
CA LEU A 26 5.78 7.77 -10.98
C LEU A 26 6.18 6.32 -10.72
N PHE A 27 6.23 5.90 -9.45
CA PHE A 27 6.48 4.50 -9.09
C PHE A 27 5.37 3.58 -9.63
N LEU A 28 4.10 3.89 -9.35
CA LEU A 28 2.95 3.08 -9.79
C LEU A 28 2.81 3.05 -11.32
N SER A 29 3.29 4.09 -12.03
CA SER A 29 3.32 4.10 -13.50
C SER A 29 4.35 3.14 -14.11
N ARG A 30 5.33 2.67 -13.32
CA ARG A 30 6.46 1.85 -13.79
C ARG A 30 6.54 0.48 -13.13
N VAL A 31 5.91 0.32 -11.98
CA VAL A 31 6.05 -0.85 -11.11
C VAL A 31 4.67 -1.39 -10.82
N ASP A 32 4.42 -2.63 -11.25
CA ASP A 32 3.24 -3.39 -10.87
C ASP A 32 3.53 -4.12 -9.55
N ILE A 33 2.75 -3.85 -8.49
CA ILE A 33 2.99 -4.46 -7.17
C ILE A 33 2.81 -5.99 -7.22
N ARG A 34 2.02 -6.53 -8.17
CA ARG A 34 1.79 -7.98 -8.34
C ARG A 34 3.07 -8.75 -8.67
N GLN A 35 4.10 -8.08 -9.18
CA GLN A 35 5.38 -8.74 -9.47
C GLN A 35 6.17 -9.09 -8.20
N PHE A 36 5.82 -8.51 -7.04
CA PHE A 36 6.42 -8.82 -5.74
C PHE A 36 5.76 -10.07 -5.14
N ILE A 37 5.95 -11.22 -5.79
CA ILE A 37 5.29 -12.50 -5.44
C ILE A 37 5.59 -13.01 -4.01
N ARG A 38 6.64 -12.48 -3.36
CA ARG A 38 7.04 -12.82 -1.99
C ARG A 38 6.72 -11.71 -1.00
N LEU A 39 5.94 -10.70 -1.40
CA LEU A 39 5.55 -9.60 -0.53
C LEU A 39 4.74 -10.13 0.66
N ARG A 40 5.22 -9.83 1.86
CA ARG A 40 4.62 -10.22 3.14
C ARG A 40 4.18 -9.01 3.95
N SER A 41 4.92 -7.91 3.84
CA SER A 41 4.62 -6.67 4.54
C SER A 41 4.45 -5.52 3.55
N LEU A 42 3.35 -4.78 3.68
CA LEU A 42 3.09 -3.57 2.93
C LEU A 42 2.73 -2.44 3.89
N ALA A 43 3.52 -1.36 3.85
CA ALA A 43 3.24 -0.13 4.58
C ALA A 43 2.96 1.00 3.59
N ILE A 44 1.84 1.69 3.75
CA ILE A 44 1.43 2.80 2.90
C ILE A 44 1.16 4.00 3.81
N SER A 45 1.80 5.13 3.55
CA SER A 45 1.61 6.35 4.34
C SER A 45 1.47 7.58 3.45
N ASN A 46 0.53 8.46 3.80
CA ASN A 46 0.37 9.79 3.21
C ASN A 46 0.26 9.78 1.67
N VAL A 47 -0.59 8.88 1.16
CA VAL A 47 -0.90 8.76 -0.27
C VAL A 47 -2.31 9.26 -0.56
N SER A 48 -2.55 9.77 -1.77
CA SER A 48 -3.90 10.13 -2.20
C SER A 48 -4.80 8.89 -2.27
N ASP A 49 -6.11 9.07 -2.07
CA ASP A 49 -7.08 7.96 -2.11
C ASP A 49 -7.04 7.20 -3.45
N SER A 50 -6.87 7.91 -4.56
CA SER A 50 -6.71 7.29 -5.89
C SER A 50 -5.48 6.35 -5.99
N ASN A 51 -4.34 6.76 -5.41
CA ASN A 51 -3.13 5.95 -5.40
C ASN A 51 -3.27 4.78 -4.42
N LEU A 52 -3.89 5.01 -3.26
CA LEU A 52 -4.21 3.96 -2.30
C LEU A 52 -5.07 2.88 -2.95
N ASN A 53 -6.17 3.25 -3.58
CA ASN A 53 -7.05 2.32 -4.28
C ASN A 53 -6.36 1.57 -5.42
N THR A 54 -5.46 2.25 -6.15
CA THR A 54 -4.63 1.61 -7.17
C THR A 54 -3.70 0.55 -6.55
N ILE A 55 -3.05 0.87 -5.44
CA ILE A 55 -2.18 -0.07 -4.71
C ILE A 55 -3.00 -1.26 -4.20
N LEU A 56 -4.11 -1.01 -3.50
CA LEU A 56 -4.95 -2.05 -2.89
C LEU A 56 -5.51 -3.01 -3.96
N ARG A 57 -5.92 -2.53 -5.13
CA ARG A 57 -6.36 -3.38 -6.25
C ARG A 57 -5.27 -4.30 -6.79
N GLN A 58 -4.00 -3.95 -6.60
CA GLN A 58 -2.87 -4.78 -7.02
C GLN A 58 -2.45 -5.79 -5.94
N ILE A 59 -2.99 -5.71 -4.72
CA ILE A 59 -2.76 -6.69 -3.67
C ILE A 59 -3.65 -7.90 -3.94
N THR A 60 -3.13 -8.84 -4.70
CA THR A 60 -3.78 -10.14 -4.95
C THR A 60 -3.01 -11.30 -4.34
N THR A 61 -1.94 -11.01 -3.58
CA THR A 61 -0.99 -12.02 -3.11
C THR A 61 -1.45 -12.62 -1.79
N SER A 62 -1.75 -13.92 -1.79
CA SER A 62 -2.05 -14.70 -0.58
C SER A 62 -0.89 -14.75 0.44
N SER A 63 0.30 -14.28 0.05
CA SER A 63 1.49 -14.21 0.91
C SER A 63 1.53 -13.00 1.84
N LEU A 64 0.64 -12.01 1.67
CA LEU A 64 0.63 -10.83 2.53
C LEU A 64 0.18 -11.22 3.94
N THR A 65 1.00 -10.91 4.94
CA THR A 65 0.74 -11.18 6.36
C THR A 65 0.62 -9.91 7.19
N SER A 66 1.19 -8.78 6.72
CA SER A 66 1.17 -7.50 7.44
C SER A 66 0.81 -6.36 6.49
N LEU A 67 -0.24 -5.62 6.84
CA LEU A 67 -0.70 -4.44 6.12
C LEU A 67 -0.80 -3.25 7.09
N SER A 68 -0.09 -2.18 6.78
CA SER A 68 -0.14 -0.93 7.52
C SER A 68 -0.54 0.20 6.59
N ILE A 69 -1.58 0.95 6.96
CA ILE A 69 -2.09 2.09 6.20
C ILE A 69 -2.20 3.28 7.15
N SER A 70 -1.49 4.36 6.83
CA SER A 70 -1.54 5.64 7.51
C SER A 70 -2.02 6.67 6.50
N SER A 71 -3.29 7.03 6.51
CA SER A 71 -3.83 7.94 5.51
C SER A 71 -5.02 8.72 6.04
N LEU A 72 -5.04 10.01 5.70
CA LEU A 72 -6.13 10.95 5.93
C LEU A 72 -7.45 10.58 5.25
N MET A 73 -7.46 9.57 4.36
CA MET A 73 -8.59 9.31 3.45
C MET A 73 -9.08 7.86 3.48
N ILE A 74 -8.90 7.15 4.59
CA ILE A 74 -9.38 5.76 4.74
C ILE A 74 -10.93 5.66 4.72
N GLU A 75 -11.65 6.79 4.72
CA GLU A 75 -13.12 6.83 4.81
C GLU A 75 -13.89 6.49 3.52
N SER A 76 -13.20 6.34 2.39
CA SER A 76 -13.86 6.03 1.11
C SER A 76 -14.49 4.62 1.12
N GLU A 77 -15.75 4.52 0.66
CA GLU A 77 -16.47 3.24 0.56
C GLU A 77 -15.75 2.24 -0.36
N ASP A 78 -15.13 2.75 -1.43
CA ASP A 78 -14.30 1.95 -2.34
C ASP A 78 -13.08 1.37 -1.64
N THR A 79 -12.41 2.18 -0.83
CA THR A 79 -11.24 1.78 -0.02
C THR A 79 -11.65 0.71 0.99
N ALA A 80 -12.78 0.90 1.68
CA ALA A 80 -13.32 -0.07 2.62
C ALA A 80 -13.67 -1.42 1.95
N ALA A 81 -14.28 -1.39 0.76
CA ALA A 81 -14.61 -2.59 0.00
C ALA A 81 -13.35 -3.37 -0.43
N LEU A 82 -12.31 -2.65 -0.89
CA LEU A 82 -11.03 -3.25 -1.25
C LEU A 82 -10.33 -3.88 -0.05
N LEU A 83 -10.30 -3.18 1.10
CA LEU A 83 -9.74 -3.72 2.34
C LEU A 83 -10.48 -4.96 2.81
N SER A 84 -11.82 -4.95 2.76
CA SER A 84 -12.62 -6.13 3.08
C SER A 84 -12.26 -7.33 2.18
N SER A 85 -12.09 -7.10 0.88
CA SER A 85 -11.64 -8.13 -0.07
C SER A 85 -10.25 -8.66 0.27
N ILE A 86 -9.29 -7.77 0.62
CA ILE A 86 -7.93 -8.18 0.99
C ILE A 86 -7.95 -9.02 2.26
N ILE A 87 -8.67 -8.60 3.29
CA ILE A 87 -8.81 -9.34 4.56
C ILE A 87 -9.39 -10.74 4.30
N ALA A 88 -10.37 -10.86 3.40
CA ALA A 88 -11.00 -12.14 3.07
C ALA A 88 -10.10 -13.09 2.24
N GLN A 89 -9.13 -12.56 1.49
CA GLN A 89 -8.35 -13.31 0.50
C GLN A 89 -6.89 -13.54 0.89
N THR A 90 -6.41 -12.91 1.95
CA THR A 90 -5.02 -12.98 2.41
C THR A 90 -4.90 -13.66 3.76
N ASN A 91 -3.69 -14.12 4.10
CA ASN A 91 -3.38 -14.67 5.42
C ASN A 91 -2.91 -13.55 6.36
N LEU A 92 -3.68 -12.48 6.43
CA LEU A 92 -3.29 -11.30 7.18
C LEU A 92 -3.24 -11.62 8.69
N GLU A 93 -2.07 -11.46 9.29
CA GLU A 93 -1.82 -11.63 10.72
C GLU A 93 -1.85 -10.27 11.44
N GLU A 94 -1.43 -9.21 10.74
CA GLU A 94 -1.36 -7.85 11.26
C GLU A 94 -2.06 -6.86 10.32
N LEU A 95 -3.04 -6.13 10.87
CA LEU A 95 -3.66 -4.97 10.23
C LEU A 95 -3.48 -3.77 11.13
N ASN A 96 -2.76 -2.75 10.65
CA ASN A 96 -2.66 -1.47 11.32
C ASN A 96 -3.25 -0.37 10.43
N MET A 97 -4.23 0.35 10.94
CA MET A 97 -4.83 1.49 10.28
C MET A 97 -4.73 2.69 11.21
N THR A 98 -4.10 3.75 10.73
CA THR A 98 -3.97 5.02 11.46
C THR A 98 -4.54 6.13 10.59
N ASP A 99 -5.39 6.94 11.19
CA ASP A 99 -5.85 8.18 10.59
C ASP A 99 -4.91 9.30 11.06
N ASP A 100 -4.20 9.91 10.11
CA ASP A 100 -3.28 11.00 10.39
C ASP A 100 -4.06 12.31 10.55
N CYS A 101 -4.96 12.39 11.54
CA CYS A 101 -5.67 13.63 11.87
C CYS A 101 -4.67 14.72 12.26
N TYR A 102 -4.35 15.62 11.33
CA TYR A 102 -3.77 16.90 11.70
C TYR A 102 -4.87 17.70 12.42
N GLU A 103 -4.73 17.88 13.73
CA GLU A 103 -5.41 18.96 14.43
C GLU A 103 -5.01 20.27 13.74
N LEU A 104 -5.93 20.82 12.94
CA LEU A 104 -5.81 22.16 12.35
C LEU A 104 -5.79 23.17 13.50
N TYR A 105 -4.61 23.66 13.86
CA TYR A 105 -4.42 24.89 14.64
C TYR A 105 -4.56 26.12 13.74
#